data_AF-A0A2M8L9T9-F1
#
_entry.id   AF-A0A2M8L9T9-F1
#
_cell.length_a   1.000
_cell.length_b   1.000
_cell.length_c   1.000
_cell.angle_alpha   90.00
_cell.angle_beta   90.00
_cell.angle_gamma   90.00
#
_symmetry.space_group_name_H-M   'P 1'
#
loop_
_entity.id
_entity.type
_entity.pdbx_description
1 polymer ?
#
loop_
_entity_poly.entity_id
_entity_poly.type
_entity_poly.pdbx_seq_one_letter_code
_entity_poly.pdbx_strand_id
1 'polypeptide(L)' 'NLPAVELGSAQNLKLGQSVIAIGNALGQFQNTISTGIVSGLSRLISA' A
#
# COMPACT_ATOMS: atom_id res chain seq x y z
N ASN A 1 -16.01 20.34 -1.48
CA ASN A 1 -14.91 20.21 -0.51
C ASN A 1 -14.68 18.73 -0.27
N LEU A 2 -13.60 18.15 -0.77
CA LEU A 2 -13.32 16.71 -0.65
C LEU A 2 -12.21 16.49 0.38
N PRO A 3 -12.26 15.43 1.19
CA PRO A 3 -11.19 15.11 2.12
C PRO A 3 -9.92 14.72 1.37
N ALA A 4 -8.77 15.18 1.84
CA ALA A 4 -7.45 14.82 1.33
C ALA A 4 -6.67 14.05 2.41
N VAL A 5 -5.85 13.10 1.98
CA VAL A 5 -4.95 12.35 2.86
C VAL A 5 -3.57 13.00 2.87
N GLU A 6 -2.89 12.95 4.01
CA GLU A 6 -1.48 13.34 4.10
C GLU A 6 -0.58 12.28 3.47
N LEU A 7 0.40 12.72 2.67
CA LEU A 7 1.37 11.82 2.05
C LEU A 7 2.63 11.70 2.92
N GLY A 8 3.01 10.46 3.21
CA GLY A 8 4.26 10.14 3.91
C GLY A 8 5.48 10.06 2.96
N SER A 9 6.65 9.83 3.56
CA SER A 9 7.93 9.63 2.87
C SER A 9 8.28 8.15 2.77
N ALA A 10 8.75 7.70 1.61
CA ALA A 10 9.19 6.31 1.39
C ALA A 10 10.67 6.06 1.78
N GLN A 11 11.44 7.13 2.04
CA GLN A 11 12.90 7.05 2.29
C GLN A 11 13.26 6.23 3.54
N ASN A 12 12.36 6.14 4.52
CA ASN A 12 12.61 5.50 5.82
C ASN A 12 11.85 4.17 6.01
N LEU A 13 11.31 3.58 4.94
CA LEU A 13 10.59 2.30 5.02
C LEU A 13 11.52 1.17 5.46
N LYS A 14 11.00 0.26 6.29
CA LYS A 14 11.74 -0.90 6.81
C LYS A 14 11.05 -2.20 6.41
N LEU A 15 11.85 -3.24 6.13
CA LEU A 15 11.31 -4.59 5.96
C LEU A 15 10.59 -5.04 7.24
N GLY A 16 9.49 -5.77 7.08
CA GLY A 16 8.66 -6.23 8.20
C GLY A 16 7.72 -5.16 8.77
N GLN A 17 7.81 -3.90 8.33
CA GLN A 17 6.90 -2.84 8.76
C GLN A 17 5.46 -3.17 8.35
N SER A 18 4.52 -3.04 9.29
CA SER A 18 3.09 -3.26 9.02
C SER A 18 2.55 -2.24 8.01
N VAL A 19 1.67 -2.71 7.13
CA VAL A 19 1.00 -1.89 6.12
C VAL A 19 -0.47 -2.24 6.01
N ILE A 20 -1.25 -1.29 5.50
CA ILE A 20 -2.65 -1.45 5.13
C ILE A 20 -2.78 -1.14 3.64
N ALA A 21 -3.35 -2.07 2.88
CA ALA A 21 -3.69 -1.87 1.47
C ALA A 21 -5.18 -1.58 1.35
N ILE A 22 -5.52 -0.51 0.61
CA ILE A 22 -6.90 -0.07 0.36
C ILE A 22 -7.12 -0.09 -1.15
N GLY A 23 -8.21 -0.71 -1.61
CA GLY A 23 -8.54 -0.74 -3.04
C GLY A 23 -9.80 -1.53 -3.35
N ASN A 24 -9.97 -1.91 -4.61
CA ASN A 24 -11.12 -2.69 -5.08
C ASN A 24 -10.66 -4.09 -5.50
N ALA A 25 -10.84 -5.09 -4.65
CA ALA A 25 -10.37 -6.44 -4.93
C ALA A 25 -11.17 -7.07 -6.09
N LEU A 26 -10.45 -7.72 -7.02
CA LEU A 26 -11.01 -8.35 -8.23
C LEU A 26 -11.87 -7.40 -9.10
N GLY A 27 -11.75 -6.08 -8.91
CA GLY A 27 -12.58 -5.08 -9.59
C GLY A 27 -14.05 -5.02 -9.14
N GLN A 28 -14.48 -5.89 -8.22
CA GLN A 28 -15.89 -6.03 -7.82
C GLN A 28 -16.14 -5.75 -6.33
N PHE A 29 -15.14 -5.98 -5.48
CA PHE A 29 -15.25 -5.76 -4.04
C PHE A 29 -14.73 -4.38 -3.69
N GLN A 30 -15.63 -3.39 -3.73
CA GLN A 30 -15.29 -2.00 -3.45
C GLN A 30 -14.88 -1.79 -1.99
N ASN A 31 -13.97 -0.85 -1.74
CA ASN A 31 -13.50 -0.50 -0.39
C ASN A 31 -12.92 -1.70 0.39
N THR A 32 -12.20 -2.58 -0.30
CA THR A 32 -11.50 -3.70 0.33
C THR A 32 -10.28 -3.20 1.08
N ILE A 33 -10.10 -3.71 2.30
CA ILE A 33 -8.93 -3.46 3.15
C ILE A 33 -8.21 -4.78 3.38
N SER A 34 -6.88 -4.75 3.30
CA SER A 34 -6.02 -5.89 3.64
C SER A 34 -4.83 -5.43 4.48
N THR A 35 -4.34 -6.29 5.37
CA THR A 35 -3.18 -6.01 6.23
C THR A 35 -2.00 -6.89 5.81
N GLY A 36 -0.79 -6.40 6.03
CA GLY A 36 0.42 -7.13 5.70
C GLY A 36 1.68 -6.44 6.20
N ILE A 37 2.81 -6.78 5.57
CA ILE A 37 4.11 -6.17 5.87
C ILE A 37 4.82 -5.73 4.59
N VAL A 38 5.76 -4.79 4.72
CA VAL A 38 6.77 -4.52 3.68
C VAL A 38 7.68 -5.74 3.55
N SER A 39 7.46 -6.53 2.51
CA SER A 39 8.19 -7.79 2.28
C SER A 39 9.50 -7.62 1.48
N GLY A 40 9.66 -6.49 0.78
CA GLY A 40 10.84 -6.19 -0.03
C GLY A 40 10.84 -4.73 -0.47
N LEU A 41 12.03 -4.14 -0.63
CA LEU A 41 12.22 -2.77 -1.13
C LEU A 41 12.92 -2.81 -2.49
N SER A 42 12.77 -1.76 -3.29
CA SER A 42 13.49 -1.55 -4.56
C SER A 42 13.38 -2.73 -5.54
N ARG A 43 12.19 -3.30 -5.68
CA ARG A 43 11.94 -4.40 -6.61
C ARG A 43 11.85 -3.86 -8.04
N LEU A 44 12.74 -4.32 -8.91
CA LEU A 44 12.59 -4.17 -10.36
C LEU A 44 11.74 -5.34 -10.86
N ILE A 45 10.63 -5.03 -11.53
CA ILE A 45 9.77 -6.04 -12.14
C ILE A 45 9.91 -5.89 -13.65
N SER A 46 10.39 -6.94 -14.33
CA SER A 46 10.40 -7.02 -15.80
C SER A 46 9.11 -7.70 -16.28
N ALA A 47 8.59 -7.22 -17.41
CA ALA A 47 7.42 -7.79 -18.09
C ALA A 47 7.82 -8.95 -19.01
#